data_AF-A0A6L9KSM7-F1
#
_entry.id   AF-A0A6L9KSM7-F1
#
_cell.length_a   1.000
_cell.length_b   1.000
_cell.length_c   1.000
_cell.angle_alpha   90.00
_cell.angle_beta   90.00
_cell.angle_gamma   90.00
#
_symmetry.space_group_name_H-M   'P 1'
#
loop_
_entity.id
_entity.type
_entity.pdbx_description
1 polymer ?
#
loop_
_entity_poly.entity_id
_entity_poly.type
_entity_poly.pdbx_seq_one_letter_code
_entity_poly.pdbx_strand_id
1 'polypeptide(L)'
;MNVLIDEIEAEHSTAQARCRAVIQIFFDLTEAEPDVMAFVIHARHREFLPKEKAICSASAFVRMRGFVFAGIDKGEIRAINPGVAAVIMYGGAIRMVCLRLNGIIPITLDEYFDELWVNTWKSLES
;
A
#
# COMPACT_ATOMS: atom_id res chain seq x y z
N MET A 1 10.75 5.79 1.24
CA MET A 1 9.38 5.80 0.68
C MET A 1 9.26 6.61 -0.61
N ASN A 2 9.45 7.94 -0.66
CA ASN A 2 9.28 8.68 -1.94
C ASN A 2 10.19 8.19 -3.07
N VAL A 3 11.47 7.91 -2.77
CA VAL A 3 12.42 7.34 -3.73
C VAL A 3 11.91 6.01 -4.31
N LEU A 4 11.41 5.11 -3.46
CA LEU A 4 10.82 3.83 -3.88
C LEU A 4 9.60 4.03 -4.80
N ILE A 5 8.80 5.07 -4.56
CA ILE A 5 7.66 5.41 -5.43
C ILE A 5 8.15 5.98 -6.78
N ASP A 6 9.23 6.76 -6.79
CA ASP A 6 9.86 7.25 -8.04
C ASP A 6 10.34 6.08 -8.91
N GLU A 7 10.97 5.07 -8.29
CA GLU A 7 11.42 3.84 -8.96
C GLU A 7 10.25 3.05 -9.55
N ILE A 8 9.17 2.84 -8.77
CA ILE A 8 7.94 2.19 -9.26
C ILE A 8 7.36 2.91 -10.49
N GLU A 9 7.32 4.24 -10.46
CA GLU A 9 6.78 5.02 -11.58
C GLU A 9 7.65 4.90 -12.84
N ALA A 10 8.97 4.78 -12.68
CA ALA A 10 9.92 4.61 -13.77
C ALA A 10 9.89 3.18 -14.36
N GLU A 11 9.75 2.16 -13.51
CA GLU A 11 9.84 0.75 -13.92
C GLU A 11 8.52 0.18 -14.45
N HIS A 12 7.39 0.77 -14.07
CA HIS A 12 6.07 0.22 -14.37
C HIS A 12 5.16 1.24 -15.06
N SER A 13 4.47 0.79 -16.11
CA SER A 13 3.57 1.62 -16.91
C SER A 13 2.08 1.44 -16.59
N THR A 14 1.71 0.28 -16.02
CA THR A 14 0.32 -0.08 -15.69
C THR A 14 0.00 0.21 -14.23
N ALA A 15 -1.25 0.56 -13.94
CA ALA A 15 -1.73 0.68 -12.57
C ALA A 15 -1.61 -0.65 -11.83
N GLN A 16 -1.85 -1.77 -12.52
CA GLN A 16 -1.67 -3.11 -11.97
C GLN A 16 -0.25 -3.32 -11.42
N ALA A 17 0.77 -3.14 -12.25
CA ALA A 17 2.17 -3.39 -11.86
C ALA A 17 2.61 -2.43 -10.75
N ARG A 18 2.24 -1.15 -10.85
CA ARG A 18 2.55 -0.16 -9.81
C ARG A 18 1.90 -0.49 -8.46
N CYS A 19 0.62 -0.88 -8.45
CA CYS A 19 -0.06 -1.25 -7.21
C CYS A 19 0.53 -2.53 -6.60
N ARG A 20 0.87 -3.53 -7.43
CA ARG A 20 1.53 -4.76 -6.98
C ARG A 20 2.88 -4.45 -6.32
N ALA A 21 3.71 -3.64 -6.96
CA ALA A 21 5.03 -3.27 -6.46
C ALA A 21 4.96 -2.49 -5.14
N VAL A 22 3.97 -1.60 -4.99
CA VAL A 22 3.72 -0.89 -3.72
C VAL A 22 3.42 -1.87 -2.58
N ILE A 23 2.57 -2.87 -2.81
CA ILE A 23 2.25 -3.87 -1.78
C ILE A 23 3.50 -4.68 -1.43
N GLN A 24 4.32 -5.04 -2.42
CA GLN A 24 5.56 -5.79 -2.20
C GLN A 24 6.52 -4.99 -1.32
N ILE A 25 6.71 -3.70 -1.63
CA ILE A 25 7.56 -2.80 -0.82
C ILE A 25 7.09 -2.72 0.64
N PHE A 26 5.78 -2.73 0.89
CA PHE A 26 5.28 -2.77 2.26
C PHE A 26 5.66 -4.06 2.97
N PHE A 27 5.59 -5.20 2.30
CA PHE A 27 5.92 -6.49 2.88
C PHE A 27 7.44 -6.59 3.11
N ASP A 28 8.24 -6.25 2.11
CA ASP A 28 9.71 -6.24 2.17
C ASP A 28 10.21 -5.36 3.31
N LEU A 29 9.71 -4.12 3.42
CA LEU A 29 10.10 -3.20 4.50
C LEU A 29 9.64 -3.71 5.88
N THR A 30 8.52 -4.41 5.95
CA THR A 30 8.04 -4.97 7.24
C THR A 30 8.98 -6.05 7.74
N GLU A 31 9.51 -6.90 6.86
CA GLU A 31 10.43 -7.98 7.26
C GLU A 31 11.88 -7.48 7.40
N ALA A 32 12.33 -6.54 6.56
CA ALA A 32 13.70 -6.02 6.60
C ALA A 32 13.91 -4.96 7.69
N GLU A 33 12.93 -4.09 7.93
CA GLU A 33 13.02 -2.96 8.86
C GLU A 33 11.75 -2.84 9.73
N PRO A 34 11.41 -3.86 10.55
CA PRO A 34 10.16 -3.93 11.30
C PRO A 34 9.96 -2.74 12.26
N ASP A 35 11.02 -2.24 12.89
CA ASP A 35 10.95 -1.09 13.79
C ASP A 35 10.59 0.20 13.05
N VAL A 36 11.14 0.39 11.85
CA VAL A 36 10.83 1.54 11.00
C VAL A 36 9.39 1.45 10.52
N MET A 37 8.95 0.27 10.08
CA MET A 37 7.58 0.07 9.63
C MET A 37 6.57 0.21 10.78
N ALA A 38 6.91 -0.27 11.98
CA ALA A 38 6.11 -0.06 13.19
C ALA A 38 5.99 1.42 13.54
N PHE A 39 7.07 2.20 13.42
CA PHE A 39 7.01 3.64 13.57
C PHE A 39 6.08 4.27 12.52
N VAL A 40 6.22 3.90 11.25
CA VAL A 40 5.40 4.43 10.14
C VAL A 40 3.91 4.07 10.29
N ILE A 41 3.56 2.92 10.86
CA ILE A 41 2.17 2.43 10.92
C ILE A 41 1.50 2.76 12.26
N HIS A 42 2.22 2.65 13.38
CA HIS A 42 1.65 2.74 14.72
C HIS A 42 1.89 4.07 15.42
N ALA A 43 2.84 4.89 14.97
CA ALA A 43 3.07 6.16 15.65
C ALA A 43 1.81 7.02 15.56
N ARG A 44 1.31 7.45 16.73
CA ARG A 44 0.22 8.42 16.84
C ARG A 44 0.76 9.81 16.52
N HIS A 45 1.13 10.04 15.26
CA HIS A 45 1.81 11.25 14.83
C HIS A 45 1.08 12.52 15.24
N ARG A 46 -0.25 12.51 15.36
CA ARG A 46 -0.99 13.71 15.80
C ARG A 46 -0.86 14.01 17.29
N GLU A 47 -0.55 13.02 18.13
CA GLU A 47 -0.31 13.22 19.56
C GLU A 47 1.06 13.85 19.82
N PHE A 48 2.07 13.51 19.00
CA PHE A 48 3.45 13.99 19.16
C PHE A 48 3.84 15.12 18.18
N LEU A 49 3.17 15.19 17.03
CA LEU A 49 3.37 16.14 15.93
C LEU A 49 2.02 16.71 15.46
N PRO A 50 1.30 17.47 16.30
CA PRO A 50 -0.09 17.90 16.02
C PRO A 50 -0.23 18.81 14.79
N LYS A 51 0.86 19.46 14.38
CA LYS A 51 0.91 20.34 13.19
C LYS A 51 1.28 19.59 11.91
N GLU A 52 1.80 18.37 12.02
CA GLU A 52 2.15 17.57 10.86
C GLU A 52 0.93 16.87 10.27
N LYS A 53 0.98 16.67 8.95
CA LYS A 53 -0.05 15.92 8.24
C LYS A 53 -0.05 14.46 8.73
N ALA A 54 -1.24 13.86 8.81
CA ALA A 54 -1.34 12.42 9.07
C ALA A 54 -0.55 11.64 8.01
N ILE A 55 0.03 10.48 8.37
CA ILE A 55 0.81 9.64 7.44
C ILE A 55 0.07 9.41 6.12
N CYS A 56 -1.23 9.10 6.17
CA CYS A 56 -2.06 8.88 4.98
C CYS A 56 -2.16 10.10 4.05
N SER A 57 -1.75 11.27 4.52
CA SER A 57 -1.69 12.55 3.81
C SER A 57 -0.26 12.93 3.39
N ALA A 58 0.73 12.10 3.71
CA ALA A 58 2.09 12.25 3.22
C ALA A 58 2.14 11.97 1.71
N SER A 59 3.11 12.60 1.02
CA SER A 59 3.19 12.61 -0.44
C SER A 59 3.20 11.21 -1.06
N ALA A 60 3.93 10.26 -0.47
CA ALA A 60 3.98 8.88 -0.95
C ALA A 60 2.59 8.21 -0.99
N PHE A 61 1.80 8.35 0.09
CA PHE A 61 0.45 7.76 0.16
C PHE A 61 -0.55 8.46 -0.76
N VAL A 62 -0.34 9.75 -1.05
CA VAL A 62 -1.11 10.45 -2.08
C VAL A 62 -0.78 9.89 -3.46
N ARG A 63 0.50 9.68 -3.78
CA ARG A 63 0.95 9.14 -5.07
C ARG A 63 0.46 7.72 -5.32
N MET A 64 0.56 6.84 -4.31
CA MET A 64 0.03 5.47 -4.41
C MET A 64 -1.47 5.46 -4.77
N ARG A 65 -2.28 6.31 -4.12
CA ARG A 65 -3.71 6.45 -4.49
C ARG A 65 -3.88 6.96 -5.92
N GLY A 66 -2.99 7.83 -6.37
CA GLY A 66 -2.91 8.28 -7.75
C GLY A 66 -2.77 7.12 -8.76
N PHE A 67 -2.08 6.03 -8.42
CA PHE A 67 -2.00 4.85 -9.29
C PHE A 67 -3.36 4.17 -9.47
N VAL A 68 -4.12 4.04 -8.39
CA VAL A 68 -5.47 3.50 -8.42
C VAL A 68 -6.38 4.39 -9.25
N PHE A 69 -6.29 5.72 -9.08
CA PHE A 69 -7.13 6.66 -9.79
C PHE A 69 -6.83 6.64 -11.30
N ALA A 70 -5.55 6.63 -11.67
CA ALA A 70 -5.13 6.47 -13.06
C ALA A 70 -5.56 5.13 -13.65
N GLY A 71 -5.59 4.06 -12.86
CA GLY A 71 -6.12 2.76 -13.27
C GLY A 71 -7.61 2.81 -13.61
N ILE A 72 -8.39 3.56 -12.83
CA ILE A 72 -9.82 3.80 -13.13
C ILE A 72 -9.97 4.59 -14.43
N ASP A 73 -9.24 5.69 -14.58
CA ASP A 73 -9.33 6.55 -15.77
C ASP A 73 -8.92 5.82 -17.07
N LYS A 74 -7.96 4.89 -16.97
CA LYS A 74 -7.49 4.05 -18.10
C LYS A 74 -8.33 2.79 -18.32
N GLY A 75 -9.28 2.49 -17.44
CA GLY A 75 -10.09 1.28 -17.50
C GLY A 75 -9.37 -0.01 -17.08
N GLU A 76 -8.18 0.06 -16.47
CA GLU A 76 -7.52 -1.10 -15.85
C GLU A 76 -8.26 -1.54 -14.56
N ILE A 77 -8.85 -0.58 -13.86
CA ILE A 77 -9.67 -0.77 -12.67
C ILE A 77 -11.09 -0.35 -12.99
N ARG A 78 -12.08 -1.15 -12.60
CA ARG A 78 -13.49 -0.91 -12.83
C ARG A 78 -13.94 0.45 -12.30
N ALA A 79 -14.92 1.06 -12.96
CA ALA A 79 -15.45 2.37 -12.58
C ALA A 79 -16.21 2.32 -11.24
N ILE A 80 -15.51 2.59 -10.15
CA ILE A 80 -16.06 2.70 -8.79
C ILE A 80 -15.55 3.97 -8.11
N ASN A 81 -16.08 4.28 -6.92
CA ASN A 81 -15.57 5.41 -6.14
C ASN A 81 -14.05 5.25 -5.91
N PRO A 82 -13.21 6.24 -6.28
CA PRO A 82 -11.76 6.10 -6.21
C PRO A 82 -11.23 5.87 -4.79
N GLY A 83 -11.88 6.48 -3.79
CA GLY A 83 -11.54 6.25 -2.38
C GLY A 83 -11.81 4.81 -1.94
N VAL A 84 -12.94 4.24 -2.37
CA VAL A 84 -13.26 2.83 -2.12
C VAL A 84 -12.27 1.91 -2.82
N ALA A 85 -11.92 2.19 -4.08
CA ALA A 85 -10.91 1.42 -4.81
C ALA A 85 -9.56 1.42 -4.09
N ALA A 86 -9.12 2.59 -3.60
CA ALA A 86 -7.86 2.69 -2.86
C ALA A 86 -7.88 1.91 -1.54
N VAL A 87 -9.02 1.90 -0.84
CA VAL A 87 -9.19 1.09 0.39
C VAL A 87 -9.15 -0.40 0.07
N ILE A 88 -9.82 -0.84 -0.99
CA ILE A 88 -9.77 -2.25 -1.41
C ILE A 88 -8.34 -2.64 -1.81
N MET A 89 -7.66 -1.78 -2.59
CA MET A 89 -6.31 -2.05 -3.09
C MET A 89 -5.27 -2.21 -1.99
N TYR A 90 -5.26 -1.30 -1.00
CA TYR A 90 -4.17 -1.24 -0.01
C TYR A 90 -4.58 -1.64 1.40
N GLY A 91 -5.88 -1.64 1.72
CA GLY A 91 -6.36 -1.88 3.09
C GLY A 91 -6.01 -3.26 3.62
N GLY A 92 -6.13 -4.29 2.77
CA GLY A 92 -5.74 -5.66 3.12
C GLY A 92 -4.25 -5.76 3.45
N ALA A 93 -3.39 -5.28 2.54
CA ALA A 93 -1.94 -5.26 2.72
C ALA A 93 -1.53 -4.53 4.00
N ILE A 94 -2.03 -3.31 4.22
CA ILE A 94 -1.74 -2.52 5.42
C ILE A 94 -2.20 -3.25 6.68
N ARG A 95 -3.36 -3.91 6.65
CA ARG A 95 -3.83 -4.69 7.81
C ARG A 95 -2.93 -5.89 8.10
N MET A 96 -2.42 -6.56 7.08
CA MET A 96 -1.47 -7.67 7.25
C MET A 96 -0.15 -7.20 7.84
N VAL A 97 0.40 -6.06 7.37
CA VAL A 97 1.56 -5.42 8.00
C VAL A 97 1.32 -5.17 9.49
N CYS A 98 0.20 -4.56 9.85
CA CYS A 98 -0.16 -4.36 11.26
C CYS A 98 -0.19 -5.69 12.03
N LEU A 99 -0.82 -6.74 11.48
CA LEU A 99 -0.92 -8.03 12.17
C LEU A 99 0.45 -8.71 12.33
N ARG A 100 1.32 -8.60 11.33
CA ARG A 100 2.69 -9.12 11.36
C ARG A 100 3.52 -8.43 12.44
N LEU A 101 3.52 -7.11 12.48
CA LEU A 101 4.25 -6.32 13.49
C LEU A 101 3.77 -6.58 14.92
N ASN A 102 2.52 -7.00 15.10
CA ASN A 102 1.97 -7.39 16.40
C ASN A 102 2.14 -8.89 16.72
N GLY A 103 2.88 -9.64 15.90
CA GLY A 103 3.14 -11.07 16.11
C GLY A 103 1.92 -11.98 15.92
N ILE A 104 0.84 -11.48 15.31
CA ILE A 104 -0.38 -12.28 15.06
C ILE A 104 -0.23 -13.14 13.80
N ILE A 105 0.44 -12.62 12.77
CA ILE A 105 0.85 -13.41 11.61
C ILE A 105 2.24 -14.01 11.91
N PRO A 106 2.35 -15.34 12.06
CA PRO A 106 3.57 -15.97 12.56
C PRO A 106 4.66 -16.13 11.49
N ILE A 107 4.27 -16.23 10.22
CA ILE A 107 5.18 -16.41 9.08
C ILE A 107 5.41 -15.10 8.33
N THR A 108 6.30 -15.11 7.34
CA THR A 108 6.64 -13.91 6.56
C THR A 108 5.45 -13.47 5.70
N LEU A 109 5.33 -12.17 5.46
CA LEU A 109 4.24 -11.64 4.63
C LEU A 109 4.30 -12.09 3.17
N ASP A 110 5.50 -12.40 2.65
CA ASP A 110 5.70 -12.90 1.29
C ASP A 110 4.96 -14.22 1.04
N GLU A 111 4.83 -15.07 2.06
CA GLU A 111 4.08 -16.34 1.94
C GLU A 111 2.59 -16.13 1.68
N TYR A 112 2.05 -14.93 1.95
CA TYR A 112 0.67 -14.56 1.66
C TYR A 112 0.52 -13.65 0.45
N PHE A 113 1.63 -13.18 -0.14
CA PHE A 113 1.61 -12.11 -1.14
C PHE A 113 0.73 -12.46 -2.33
N ASP A 114 0.94 -13.63 -2.94
CA ASP A 114 0.22 -14.01 -4.15
C ASP A 114 -1.28 -14.20 -3.90
N GLU A 115 -1.65 -14.78 -2.76
CA GLU A 115 -3.05 -14.95 -2.38
C GLU A 115 -3.73 -13.59 -2.16
N LEU A 116 -3.07 -12.68 -1.42
CA LEU A 116 -3.58 -11.32 -1.23
C LEU A 116 -3.71 -10.59 -2.57
N TRP A 117 -2.67 -10.64 -3.40
CA TRP A 117 -2.60 -9.90 -4.66
C TRP A 117 -3.68 -10.34 -5.64
N VAL A 118 -3.81 -11.65 -5.88
CA VAL A 118 -4.80 -12.19 -6.81
C VAL A 118 -6.22 -11.81 -6.40
N ASN A 119 -6.55 -11.92 -5.11
CA ASN A 119 -7.89 -11.57 -4.62
C ASN A 119 -8.15 -10.05 -4.66
N THR A 120 -7.14 -9.25 -4.30
CA THR A 120 -7.23 -7.79 -4.34
C THR A 120 -7.45 -7.29 -5.76
N TRP A 121 -6.61 -7.72 -6.72
CA TRP A 121 -6.70 -7.28 -8.10
C TRP A 121 -7.98 -7.75 -8.77
N LYS A 122 -8.36 -9.03 -8.62
CA LYS A 122 -9.63 -9.56 -9.18
C LYS A 122 -10.87 -8.83 -8.68
N SER A 123 -10.83 -8.28 -7.47
CA SER A 123 -11.96 -7.51 -6.93
C SER A 123 -12.12 -6.12 -7.57
N LEU A 124 -11.13 -5.68 -8.35
CA LEU A 124 -11.01 -4.33 -8.90
C LEU A 124 -10.82 -4.29 -10.42
N GLU A 125 -10.32 -5.35 -11.06
CA GLU A 125 -10.14 -5.37 -12.51
C GLU A 125 -11.47 -5.16 -13.26
N SER A 126 -11.40 -4.50 -14.43
CA SER A 126 -12.54 -4.17 -15.29
C SER A 126 -13.03 -5.35 -16.13
#